data_AF-A0A6M3KD76-F1
#
_entry.id   AF-A0A6M3KD76-F1
#
_cell.length_a   1.000
_cell.length_b   1.000
_cell.length_c   1.000
_cell.angle_alpha   90.00
_cell.angle_beta   90.00
_cell.angle_gamma   90.00
#
_symmetry.space_group_name_H-M   'P 1'
#
loop_
_entity.id
_entity.type
_entity.pdbx_description
1 polymer ?
#
loop_
_entity_poly.entity_id
_entity_poly.type
_entity_poly.pdbx_seq_one_letter_code
_entity_poly.pdbx_strand_id
1 'polypeptide(L)' 'MYDDQINLSRLAADGISLALNQDFNKVETPERMAWVCILLRKVPDKEEWFPRGKWATIQEIERQLDAAAQHMIRKEAPKC' A
#
# COMPACT_ATOMS: atom_id res chain seq x y z
N MET A 1 -13.36 5.59 -15.01
CA MET A 1 -13.36 4.34 -14.22
C MET A 1 -12.08 4.32 -13.40
N TYR A 2 -12.15 4.71 -12.14
CA TYR A 2 -11.01 4.77 -11.21
C TYR A 2 -11.53 4.31 -9.84
N ASP A 3 -11.79 3.01 -9.69
CA ASP A 3 -12.30 2.47 -8.42
C ASP A 3 -11.52 1.22 -7.92
N ASP A 4 -10.72 0.56 -8.77
CA ASP A 4 -10.03 -0.67 -8.35
C ASP A 4 -8.73 -0.44 -7.55
N GLN A 5 -8.12 0.75 -7.63
CA GLN A 5 -6.87 1.05 -6.91
C GLN A 5 -7.07 1.34 -5.41
N ILE A 6 -8.27 1.74 -5.00
CA ILE A 6 -8.55 2.23 -3.64
C ILE A 6 -8.81 1.08 -2.65
N ASN A 7 -9.11 -0.13 -3.13
CA ASN A 7 -9.57 -1.22 -2.26
C ASN A 7 -8.46 -1.89 -1.45
N LEU A 8 -7.29 -2.15 -2.05
CA LEU A 8 -6.24 -2.98 -1.41
C LEU A 8 -5.40 -2.23 -0.38
N SER A 9 -5.04 -0.97 -0.66
CA SER A 9 -4.30 -0.11 0.27
C SER A 9 -5.11 0.19 1.53
N ARG A 10 -6.42 0.38 1.39
CA ARG A 10 -7.36 0.56 2.50
C ARG A 10 -7.53 -0.73 3.33
N LEU A 11 -7.74 -1.88 2.68
CA LEU A 11 -7.79 -3.18 3.36
C LEU A 11 -6.52 -3.48 4.17
N ALA A 12 -5.34 -3.17 3.61
CA ALA A 12 -4.07 -3.32 4.32
C ALA A 12 -3.94 -2.36 5.51
N ALA A 13 -4.39 -1.11 5.37
CA ALA A 13 -4.43 -0.14 6.47
C ALA A 13 -5.34 -0.58 7.62
N ASP A 14 -6.51 -1.12 7.29
CA ASP A 14 -7.49 -1.64 8.24
C ASP A 14 -6.90 -2.83 9.01
N GLY A 15 -6.25 -3.77 8.31
CA GLY A 15 -5.58 -4.91 8.93
C GLY A 15 -4.44 -4.54 9.89
N ILE A 16 -3.62 -3.54 9.52
CA ILE A 16 -2.57 -3.01 10.41
C ILE A 16 -3.19 -2.31 11.62
N SER A 17 -4.26 -1.55 11.41
CA SER A 17 -4.93 -0.83 12.49
C SER A 17 -5.48 -1.80 13.53
N LEU A 18 -6.04 -2.93 13.07
CA LEU A 18 -6.48 -4.04 13.90
C LEU A 18 -5.33 -4.74 14.64
N ALA A 19 -4.21 -5.00 13.96
CA ALA A 19 -3.07 -5.73 14.53
C ALA A 19 -2.27 -4.91 15.55
N LEU A 20 -2.15 -3.59 15.34
CA LEU A 20 -1.33 -2.69 16.15
C LEU A 20 -2.17 -1.80 17.09
N ASN A 21 -3.50 -1.86 17.00
CA ASN A 21 -4.44 -1.00 17.73
C ASN A 21 -4.14 0.51 17.54
N GLN A 22 -3.75 0.88 16.32
CA GLN A 22 -3.34 2.23 15.92
C GLN A 22 -4.16 2.65 14.71
N ASP A 23 -4.59 3.91 14.65
CA ASP A 23 -5.47 4.35 13.56
C ASP A 23 -4.67 4.78 12.31
N PHE A 24 -4.76 3.99 11.24
CA PHE A 24 -4.15 4.28 9.93
C PHE A 24 -5.19 4.71 8.86
N ASN A 25 -6.38 5.19 9.27
CA ASN A 25 -7.54 5.54 8.42
C ASN A 25 -7.30 6.47 7.21
N LYS A 26 -6.09 7.02 7.03
CA LYS A 26 -5.73 7.85 5.87
C LYS A 26 -4.44 7.37 5.20
N VAL A 27 -4.51 6.28 4.44
CA VAL A 27 -3.43 5.94 3.50
C VAL A 27 -3.66 6.70 2.18
N GLU A 28 -3.48 8.02 2.24
CA GLU A 28 -3.79 8.93 1.13
C GLU A 28 -2.56 9.36 0.33
N THR A 29 -1.34 9.02 0.78
CA THR A 29 -0.10 9.43 0.13
C THR A 29 0.83 8.25 -0.15
N PRO A 30 1.68 8.33 -1.20
CA PRO A 30 2.69 7.30 -1.49
C PRO A 30 3.61 7.02 -0.29
N GLU A 31 3.97 8.04 0.48
CA GLU A 31 4.81 7.89 1.68
C GLU A 31 4.13 7.04 2.74
N ARG A 32 2.81 7.21 2.94
CA ARG A 32 2.04 6.39 3.90
C ARG A 32 1.90 4.95 3.41
N MET A 33 1.72 4.73 2.11
CA MET A 33 1.72 3.39 1.52
C MET A 33 3.08 2.69 1.68
N ALA A 34 4.20 3.42 1.55
CA ALA A 34 5.52 2.88 1.81
C ALA A 34 5.70 2.46 3.28
N TRP A 35 5.18 3.27 4.21
CA TRP A 35 5.17 2.91 5.63
C TRP A 35 4.34 1.66 5.93
N VAL A 36 3.15 1.55 5.34
CA VAL A 36 2.30 0.33 5.41
C VAL A 36 3.09 -0.89 4.92
N CYS A 37 3.78 -0.78 3.78
CA CYS A 37 4.60 -1.87 3.24
C CYS A 37 5.70 -2.33 4.21
N ILE A 38 6.42 -1.39 4.83
CA ILE A 38 7.46 -1.69 5.83
C ILE A 38 6.86 -2.37 7.07
N LEU A 39 5.69 -1.92 7.52
CA LEU A 39 5.01 -2.50 8.68
C LEU A 39 4.54 -3.92 8.39
N LEU A 40 3.92 -4.18 7.23
CA LEU A 40 3.46 -5.52 6.83
C LEU A 40 4.56 -6.57 6.89
N ARG A 41 5.81 -6.21 6.60
CA ARG A 41 6.95 -7.13 6.70
C ARG A 41 7.25 -7.58 8.15
N LYS A 42 6.84 -6.81 9.15
CA LYS A 42 7.02 -7.10 10.59
C LYS A 42 5.83 -7.82 11.22
N VAL A 43 4.67 -7.77 10.58
CA VAL A 43 3.44 -8.40 11.06
C VAL A 43 3.47 -9.91 10.69
N PRO A 44 3.01 -10.82 11.58
CA PRO A 44 2.91 -12.24 11.25
C PRO A 44 1.98 -12.47 10.04
N ASP A 45 2.33 -13.46 9.21
CA ASP A 45 1.46 -13.86 8.11
C ASP A 45 0.31 -14.68 8.68
N LYS A 46 -0.90 -14.14 8.61
CA LYS A 46 -2.11 -14.77 9.10
C LYS A 46 -3.18 -14.67 8.05
N GLU A 47 -3.82 -15.80 7.76
CA GLU A 47 -4.87 -15.90 6.74
C GLU A 47 -6.08 -15.00 7.06
N GLU A 48 -6.39 -14.83 8.34
CA GLU A 48 -7.44 -13.91 8.84
C GLU A 48 -7.20 -12.44 8.44
N TRP A 49 -5.94 -12.02 8.27
CA TRP A 49 -5.57 -10.64 7.95
C TRP A 49 -5.21 -10.48 6.47
N PHE A 50 -4.68 -11.55 5.86
CA PHE A 50 -4.25 -11.58 4.48
C PHE A 50 -4.87 -12.78 3.75
N PRO A 51 -6.18 -12.72 3.41
CA PRO A 51 -6.89 -13.84 2.78
C PRO A 51 -6.35 -14.22 1.39
N ARG A 52 -5.49 -13.40 0.80
CA ARG A 52 -4.78 -13.65 -0.48
C ARG A 52 -3.28 -13.82 -0.30
N GLY A 53 -2.80 -13.96 0.94
CA GLY A 53 -1.39 -14.04 1.31
C GLY A 53 -0.75 -12.66 1.53
N LYS A 54 0.04 -12.54 2.61
CA LYS A 54 0.72 -11.29 2.97
C LYS A 54 1.68 -10.81 1.89
N TRP A 55 2.43 -11.72 1.30
CA TRP A 55 3.42 -11.40 0.26
C TRP A 55 2.79 -10.86 -1.03
N ALA A 56 1.64 -11.41 -1.44
CA ALA A 56 0.91 -10.88 -2.58
C ALA A 56 0.41 -9.44 -2.33
N THR A 57 0.00 -9.16 -1.09
CA THR A 57 -0.43 -7.81 -0.67
C THR A 57 0.75 -6.83 -0.70
N ILE A 58 1.92 -7.24 -0.20
CA ILE A 58 3.15 -6.43 -0.22
C ILE A 58 3.57 -6.11 -1.67
N GLN A 59 3.61 -7.12 -2.55
CA GLN A 59 4.01 -6.93 -3.94
C GLN A 59 3.08 -5.97 -4.69
N GLU A 60 1.79 -6.03 -4.43
CA GLU A 60 0.84 -5.11 -5.07
C GLU A 60 1.00 -3.67 -4.57
N ILE A 61 1.28 -3.46 -3.28
CA ILE A 61 1.61 -2.14 -2.73
C ILE A 61 2.89 -1.59 -3.36
N GLU A 62 3.94 -2.42 -3.47
CA GLU A 62 5.20 -2.04 -4.13
C GLU A 62 4.99 -1.65 -5.59
N ARG A 63 4.20 -2.43 -6.34
CA ARG A 63 3.85 -2.12 -7.73
C ARG A 63 3.14 -0.78 -7.87
N GLN A 64 2.25 -0.43 -6.94
CA GLN A 64 1.55 0.85 -6.95
C GLN A 64 2.49 2.02 -6.61
N LEU A 65 3.44 1.82 -5.70
CA LEU A 65 4.48 2.81 -5.39
C LEU A 65 5.40 3.06 -6.58
N ASP A 66 5.83 1.99 -7.27
CA ASP A 66 6.66 2.10 -8.48
C ASP A 66 5.93 2.84 -9.59
N ALA A 67 4.65 2.56 -9.81
CA ALA A 67 3.83 3.28 -10.78
C ALA A 67 3.71 4.78 -10.43
N ALA A 68 3.48 5.09 -9.15
CA ALA A 68 3.41 6.48 -8.68
C ALA A 68 4.75 7.21 -8.88
N ALA A 69 5.87 6.58 -8.56
CA ALA A 69 7.21 7.13 -8.77
C ALA A 69 7.48 7.42 -10.26
N GLN A 70 7.16 6.48 -11.15
CA GLN A 70 7.30 6.67 -12.60
C GLN A 70 6.45 7.82 -13.12
N HIS A 71 5.24 8.01 -12.61
CA HIS A 71 4.39 9.15 -12.98
C HIS A 71 4.98 10.50 -12.54
N MET A 72 5.67 10.58 -11.40
CA MET A 72 6.36 11.81 -10.98
C MET A 72 7.58 12.10 -11.86
N ILE A 73 8.43 11.10 -12.11
CA ILE A 73 9.60 11.24 -12.99
C ILE A 73 9.18 11.72 -14.38
N ARG A 74 8.07 11.20 -14.91
CA ARG A 74 7.54 11.60 -16.22
C ARG A 74 6.93 13.02 -16.25
N LYS A 75 6.50 13.56 -15.10
CA LYS A 75 6.04 14.96 -14.98
C LYS A 75 7.21 15.94 -14.86
N GLU A 76 8.33 15.50 -14.28
CA GLU A 76 9.55 16.31 -14.13
C GLU A 76 10.47 16.25 -15.35
N ALA A 77 10.24 15.30 -16.27
CA ALA A 77 10.98 15.24 -17.52
C ALA A 77 10.75 16.54 -18.34
N PRO A 78 11.80 17.34 -18.62
CA PRO A 78 11.67 18.51 -19.47
C PRO A 78 11.16 18.06 -20.84
N LYS A 79 10.12 18.72 -21.35
CA LYS A 79 9.70 18.57 -22.74
C LYS A 79 10.85 19.08 -23.61
N CYS A 80 11.60 18.17 -24.22
CA CYS A 80 12.52 18.49 -25.31
C CYS A 80 11.74 19.05 -26.50
#